data_AF-A0A2R6S5U3-F1
#
_entry.id   AF-A0A2R6S5U3-F1
#
_cell.length_a   1.000
_cell.length_b   1.000
_cell.length_c   1.000
_cell.angle_alpha   90.00
_cell.angle_beta   90.00
_cell.angle_gamma   90.00
#
_symmetry.space_group_name_H-M   'P 1'
#
loop_
_entity.id
_entity.type
_entity.pdbx_description
1 polymer ?
#
loop_
_entity_poly.entity_id
_entity_poly.type
_entity_poly.pdbx_seq_one_letter_code
_entity_poly.pdbx_strand_id
1 'polypeptide(L)' 'MKPKDATATVRLWGSYVDDKAIADPYYGGMNGFEEVYEQCVRYSNAFLDEVIGK' A
#
# COMPACT_ATOMS: atom_id res chain seq x y z
N MET A 1 -0.20 13.09 15.80
CA MET A 1 1.17 13.63 15.90
C MET A 1 2.10 12.46 16.23
N LYS A 2 3.23 12.34 15.52
CA LYS A 2 4.17 11.22 15.71
C LYS A 2 4.88 11.35 17.07
N PRO A 3 5.12 10.24 17.81
CA PRO A 3 5.90 10.26 19.05
C PRO A 3 7.30 10.85 18.83
N LYS A 4 7.82 11.54 19.85
CA LYS A 4 9.05 12.36 19.76
C LYS A 4 10.25 11.62 19.16
N ASP A 5 10.44 10.37 19.56
CA ASP A 5 11.62 9.59 19.19
C ASP A 5 11.32 8.50 18.14
N ALA A 6 10.12 8.52 17.52
CA ALA A 6 9.84 7.56 16.47
C ALA A 6 10.72 7.85 15.24
N THR A 7 11.25 6.80 14.62
CA THR A 7 12.04 6.93 13.38
C THR A 7 11.22 6.54 12.15
N ALA A 8 10.16 5.75 12.34
CA ALA A 8 9.25 5.35 11.28
C ALA A 8 8.52 6.53 10.63
N THR A 9 8.24 6.37 9.34
CA THR A 9 7.39 7.25 8.54
C THR A 9 6.12 6.50 8.19
N VAL A 10 4.96 7.08 8.49
CA VAL A 10 3.65 6.54 8.09
C VAL A 10 3.32 7.10 6.71
N ARG A 11 2.99 6.22 5.76
CA ARG A 11 2.59 6.58 4.39
C ARG A 11 1.36 5.76 3.98
N LEU A 12 0.62 6.29 3.01
CA LEU A 12 -0.39 5.52 2.28
C LEU A 12 0.29 4.53 1.33
N TRP A 13 -0.18 3.28 1.26
CA TRP A 13 0.46 2.28 0.41
C TRP A 13 0.43 2.65 -1.08
N GLY A 14 -0.66 3.24 -1.56
CA GLY A 14 -0.73 3.77 -2.92
C GLY A 14 0.16 4.97 -3.21
N SER A 15 0.81 5.60 -2.21
CA SER A 15 1.69 6.76 -2.43
C SER A 15 2.98 6.46 -3.21
N TYR A 16 3.24 5.18 -3.51
CA TYR A 16 4.30 4.75 -4.42
C TYR A 16 3.84 4.68 -5.88
N VAL A 17 2.54 4.89 -6.18
CA VAL A 17 1.97 4.74 -7.53
C VAL A 17 0.94 5.81 -7.88
N ASP A 18 -0.19 5.89 -7.17
CA ASP A 18 -1.36 6.70 -7.58
C ASP A 18 -2.13 7.37 -6.42
N ASP A 19 -1.56 7.37 -5.21
CA ASP A 19 -2.13 7.96 -4.00
C ASP A 19 -3.53 7.42 -3.60
N LYS A 20 -3.90 6.23 -4.09
CA LYS A 20 -5.16 5.58 -3.70
C LYS A 20 -5.01 4.69 -2.48
N ALA A 21 -6.07 4.62 -1.68
CA ALA A 21 -6.21 3.63 -0.63
C ALA A 21 -6.59 2.26 -1.21
N ILE A 22 -6.22 1.20 -0.50
CA ILE A 22 -6.78 -0.13 -0.71
C ILE A 22 -8.12 -0.18 0.02
N ALA A 23 -9.18 -0.54 -0.69
CA ALA A 23 -10.51 -0.67 -0.11
C ALA A 23 -10.59 -1.88 0.83
N ASP A 24 -11.43 -1.83 1.87
CA ASP A 24 -11.74 -3.00 2.69
C ASP A 24 -12.59 -3.99 1.87
N PRO A 25 -12.08 -5.19 1.54
CA PRO A 25 -12.80 -6.14 0.69
C PRO A 25 -13.88 -6.93 1.45
N TYR A 26 -14.03 -6.76 2.77
CA TYR A 26 -14.86 -7.63 3.61
C TYR A 26 -16.32 -7.77 3.14
N TYR A 27 -16.89 -6.71 2.54
CA TYR A 27 -18.26 -6.71 2.00
C TYR A 27 -18.33 -6.87 0.46
N GLY A 28 -17.20 -7.11 -0.22
CA GLY A 28 -17.08 -7.22 -1.68
C GLY A 28 -17.10 -8.65 -2.24
N GLY A 29 -17.15 -9.67 -1.37
CA GLY A 29 -17.02 -11.08 -1.79
C GLY A 29 -15.65 -11.39 -2.40
N MET A 30 -15.50 -12.56 -3.02
CA MET A 30 -14.20 -13.02 -3.54
C MET A 30 -13.57 -12.05 -4.56
N ASN A 31 -14.37 -11.40 -5.39
CA ASN A 31 -13.86 -10.42 -6.36
C ASN A 31 -13.18 -9.22 -5.67
N GLY A 32 -13.75 -8.75 -4.56
CA GLY A 32 -13.13 -7.67 -3.78
C GLY A 32 -11.75 -8.06 -3.24
N PHE A 33 -11.57 -9.33 -2.85
CA PHE A 33 -10.26 -9.84 -2.41
C PHE A 33 -9.25 -9.93 -3.56
N GLU A 34 -9.68 -10.34 -4.75
CA GLU A 34 -8.80 -10.42 -5.93
C GLU A 34 -8.34 -9.02 -6.36
N GLU A 35 -9.26 -8.04 -6.44
CA GLU A 35 -8.93 -6.67 -6.82
C GLU A 35 -7.92 -6.03 -5.87
N VAL A 36 -8.09 -6.21 -4.55
CA VAL A 36 -7.13 -5.67 -3.58
C VAL A 36 -5.82 -6.45 -3.57
N TYR A 37 -5.82 -7.74 -3.90
CA TYR A 37 -4.61 -8.53 -4.06
C TYR A 37 -3.75 -7.99 -5.21
N GLU A 38 -4.33 -7.78 -6.39
CA GLU A 38 -3.64 -7.19 -7.54
C GLU A 38 -3.09 -5.79 -7.21
N GLN A 39 -3.90 -4.97 -6.51
CA GLN A 39 -3.49 -3.65 -6.05
C GLN A 39 -2.30 -3.73 -5.07
N CYS A 40 -2.34 -4.65 -4.11
CA CYS A 40 -1.25 -4.89 -3.14
C CYS A 40 0.05 -5.31 -3.84
N VAL A 41 -0.02 -6.22 -4.81
CA VAL A 41 1.16 -6.69 -5.57
C VAL A 41 1.79 -5.53 -6.33
N ARG A 42 0.99 -4.75 -7.06
CA ARG A 42 1.49 -3.59 -7.82
C ARG A 42 2.19 -2.58 -6.92
N TYR A 43 1.57 -2.21 -5.80
CA TYR A 43 2.16 -1.24 -4.86
C TYR A 43 3.40 -1.79 -4.17
N SER A 44 3.44 -3.10 -3.85
CA SER A 44 4.61 -3.73 -3.24
C SER A 44 5.82 -3.73 -4.18
N ASN A 45 5.62 -4.02 -5.47
CA ASN A 45 6.71 -3.94 -6.45
C ASN A 45 7.22 -2.51 -6.59
N ALA A 46 6.34 -1.52 -6.72
CA ALA A 46 6.74 -0.10 -6.78
C ALA A 46 7.50 0.37 -5.53
N PHE A 47 7.10 -0.09 -4.34
CA PHE A 47 7.81 0.16 -3.10
C PHE A 47 9.23 -0.44 -3.13
N LEU A 48 9.36 -1.71 -3.53
CA LEU A 48 10.66 -2.38 -3.62
C LEU A 48 11.58 -1.71 -4.64
N ASP A 49 11.04 -1.27 -5.78
CA ASP A 49 11.77 -0.49 -6.78
C ASP A 49 12.27 0.83 -6.18
N GLU A 50 11.44 1.59 -5.45
CA GLU A 50 11.84 2.87 -4.83
C GLU A 50 12.91 2.69 -3.73
N VAL A 51 12.80 1.65 -2.91
CA VAL A 51 13.63 1.50 -1.69
C VAL A 51 14.85 0.62 -1.84
N ILE A 52 14.87 -0.28 -2.84
CA ILE A 52 15.97 -1.24 -3.08
C ILE A 52 16.47 -1.15 -4.52
N GLY A 53 15.59 -0.88 -5.49
CA GLY A 53 15.89 -0.85 -6.93
C GLY A 53 16.61 0.43 -7.39
N LYS A 54 17.93 0.46 -7.23
CA LYS A 54 18.83 1.30 -8.04
C LYS A 54 19.52 0.48 -9.12
#